data_AF-A0A936CQL6-F1
#
_entry.id   AF-A0A936CQL6-F1
#
_cell.length_a   1.000
_cell.length_b   1.000
_cell.length_c   1.000
_cell.angle_alpha   90.00
_cell.angle_beta   90.00
_cell.angle_gamma   90.00
#
_symmetry.space_group_name_H-M   'P 1'
#
loop_
_entity.id
_entity.type
_entity.pdbx_description
1 polymer ?
#
loop_
_entity_poly.entity_id
_entity_poly.type
_entity_poly.pdbx_seq_one_letter_code
_entity_poly.pdbx_strand_id
1 'polypeptide(L)'
;MDIYSTGVLTRVVSNLILPQSFFLDRYFGEEMRSDTAEISFDIDTRKRRLAPFVSPLVQGKVVAGPGFQTSTFKPAYVKDKRMLDPMKPVKRALGEAIGGTMSAAQREEANLAINMEDQIQMLVRRQEHMAIDALLDGITVVSGEGYAPVSVNFGRHADLSVALLTTARWGESGVSPADDVESGPSSLASTAAPP
;
A
#
# COMPACT_ATOMS: atom_id res chain seq x y z
N MET A 1 17.07 7.56 -49.34
CA MET A 1 16.75 6.84 -48.09
C MET A 1 16.81 5.36 -48.43
N ASP A 2 17.64 4.58 -47.73
CA ASP A 2 17.81 3.16 -48.00
C ASP A 2 16.76 2.34 -47.21
N ILE A 3 15.77 1.80 -47.93
CA ILE A 3 14.63 1.05 -47.38
C ILE A 3 15.02 -0.31 -46.78
N TYR A 4 16.24 -0.79 -47.04
CA TYR A 4 16.74 -2.07 -46.51
C TYR A 4 17.70 -1.90 -45.32
N SER A 5 17.93 -0.66 -44.86
CA SER A 5 18.79 -0.43 -43.71
C SER A 5 18.20 -1.05 -42.44
N THR A 6 19.05 -1.58 -41.55
CA THR A 6 18.63 -2.23 -40.30
C THR A 6 17.73 -1.32 -39.44
N GLY A 7 17.94 -0.01 -39.48
CA GLY A 7 17.07 0.97 -38.80
C GLY A 7 15.65 1.08 -39.35
N VAL A 8 15.42 0.72 -40.63
CA VAL A 8 14.09 0.66 -41.26
C VAL A 8 13.40 -0.69 -40.99
N LEU A 9 14.16 -1.79 -40.93
CA LEU A 9 13.62 -3.14 -40.80
C LEU A 9 13.42 -3.62 -39.35
N THR A 10 14.07 -2.97 -38.37
CA THR A 10 13.99 -3.43 -36.97
C THR A 10 12.75 -2.87 -36.29
N ARG A 11 11.84 -3.76 -35.85
CA ARG A 11 10.70 -3.42 -35.00
C ARG A 11 11.20 -3.00 -33.61
N VAL A 12 10.63 -1.94 -33.05
CA VAL A 12 10.95 -1.53 -31.67
C VAL A 12 10.29 -2.51 -30.69
N VAL A 13 11.10 -3.03 -29.76
CA VAL A 13 10.61 -3.73 -28.57
C VAL A 13 10.55 -2.70 -27.44
N SER A 14 9.34 -2.35 -27.01
CA SER A 14 9.15 -1.48 -25.84
C SER A 14 9.30 -2.31 -24.56
N ASN A 15 10.06 -1.79 -23.60
CA ASN A 15 10.08 -2.33 -22.24
C ASN A 15 8.91 -1.72 -21.46
N LEU A 16 7.93 -2.54 -21.08
CA LEU A 16 6.80 -2.12 -20.27
C LEU A 16 7.04 -2.55 -18.81
N ILE A 17 7.42 -1.59 -17.97
CA ILE A 17 7.64 -1.84 -16.54
C ILE A 17 6.35 -1.53 -15.79
N LEU A 18 5.57 -2.57 -15.52
CA LEU A 18 4.37 -2.46 -14.69
C LEU A 18 4.76 -2.32 -13.20
N PRO A 19 4.00 -1.56 -12.40
CA PRO A 19 4.19 -1.55 -10.96
C PRO A 19 3.88 -2.94 -10.38
N GLN A 20 4.69 -3.39 -9.42
CA GLN A 20 4.42 -4.60 -8.66
C GLN A 20 3.55 -4.21 -7.46
N SER A 21 2.35 -4.79 -7.34
CA SER A 21 1.33 -4.47 -6.32
C SER A 21 1.04 -5.67 -5.40
N PHE A 22 2.08 -6.42 -5.02
CA PHE A 22 1.91 -7.68 -4.30
C PHE A 22 1.21 -7.52 -2.95
N PHE A 23 1.62 -6.54 -2.14
CA PHE A 23 1.07 -6.34 -0.81
C PHE A 23 -0.33 -5.75 -0.86
N LEU A 24 -0.54 -4.78 -1.75
CA LEU A 24 -1.84 -4.16 -1.98
C LEU A 24 -2.87 -5.20 -2.43
N ASP A 25 -2.57 -5.99 -3.46
CA ASP A 25 -3.51 -6.97 -4.02
C ASP A 25 -3.78 -8.13 -3.05
N ARG A 26 -2.80 -8.48 -2.19
CA ARG A 26 -2.91 -9.64 -1.30
C ARG A 26 -3.62 -9.31 0.02
N TYR A 27 -3.35 -8.16 0.61
CA TYR A 27 -3.78 -7.83 1.98
C TYR A 27 -4.81 -6.70 2.06
N PHE A 28 -4.94 -5.87 1.01
CA PHE A 28 -5.81 -4.69 1.00
C PHE A 28 -6.88 -4.79 -0.10
N GLY A 29 -7.66 -5.87 -0.07
CA GLY A 29 -8.68 -6.14 -1.09
C GLY A 29 -9.99 -5.35 -0.95
N GLU A 30 -10.21 -4.68 0.18
CA GLU A 30 -11.42 -3.87 0.41
C GLU A 30 -11.15 -2.38 0.20
N GLU A 31 -12.04 -1.71 -0.53
CA GLU A 31 -12.01 -0.27 -0.75
C GLU A 31 -13.19 0.39 -0.01
N MET A 32 -12.88 1.38 0.83
CA MET A 32 -13.89 2.22 1.47
C MET A 32 -13.79 3.64 0.93
N ARG A 33 -14.90 4.17 0.42
CA ARG A 33 -15.01 5.55 -0.05
C ARG A 33 -15.84 6.36 0.93
N SER A 34 -15.31 7.52 1.34
CA SER A 34 -16.01 8.50 2.17
C SER A 34 -16.36 9.72 1.32
N ASP A 35 -17.59 10.21 1.47
CA ASP A 35 -18.03 11.47 0.85
C ASP A 35 -17.58 12.70 1.66
N THR A 36 -17.05 12.48 2.88
CA THR A 36 -16.52 13.53 3.75
C THR A 36 -15.00 13.60 3.67
N ALA A 37 -14.43 14.70 4.13
CA ALA A 37 -12.97 14.88 4.13
C ALA A 37 -12.25 13.93 5.10
N GLU A 38 -12.97 13.25 5.98
CA GLU A 38 -12.44 12.36 7.01
C GLU A 38 -12.92 10.92 6.77
N ILE A 39 -12.06 9.98 7.13
CA ILE A 39 -12.32 8.54 7.10
C ILE A 39 -12.33 8.07 8.54
N SER A 40 -13.44 7.46 8.96
CA SER A 40 -13.60 6.89 10.30
C SER A 40 -13.42 5.37 10.25
N PHE A 41 -12.58 4.85 11.13
CA PHE A 41 -12.33 3.43 11.31
C PHE A 41 -12.88 2.99 12.65
N ASP A 42 -13.73 1.96 12.67
CA ASP A 42 -14.25 1.38 13.91
C ASP A 42 -13.46 0.11 14.26
N ILE A 43 -12.75 0.15 15.38
CA ILE A 43 -12.01 -0.98 15.94
C ILE A 43 -12.89 -1.66 16.99
N ASP A 44 -13.20 -2.93 16.74
CA ASP A 44 -13.98 -3.74 17.64
C ASP A 44 -13.10 -4.37 18.74
N THR A 45 -13.37 -4.01 20.00
CA THR A 45 -12.60 -4.48 21.16
C THR A 45 -13.35 -5.56 21.94
N ARG A 46 -13.90 -6.54 21.22
CA ARG A 46 -14.59 -7.69 21.81
C ARG A 46 -13.63 -8.59 22.60
N LYS A 47 -13.94 -8.79 23.89
CA LYS A 47 -13.23 -9.76 24.76
C LYS A 47 -13.99 -11.08 24.84
N ARG A 48 -13.26 -12.20 24.90
CA ARG A 48 -13.83 -13.52 25.28
C ARG A 48 -14.21 -13.47 26.76
N ARG A 49 -15.47 -13.76 27.10
CA ARG A 49 -15.98 -13.67 28.48
C ARG A 49 -16.61 -14.98 28.90
N LEU A 50 -16.40 -15.35 30.16
CA LEU A 50 -17.04 -16.49 30.78
C LEU A 50 -18.30 -16.04 31.52
N ALA A 51 -19.38 -16.82 31.43
CA ALA A 51 -20.62 -16.52 32.12
C ALA A 51 -20.42 -16.60 33.65
N PRO A 52 -20.95 -15.63 34.44
CA PRO A 52 -20.85 -15.69 35.90
C PRO A 52 -21.82 -16.72 36.46
N PHE A 53 -21.37 -17.54 37.41
CA PHE A 53 -22.26 -18.37 38.22
C PHE A 53 -23.01 -17.52 39.25
N VAL A 54 -24.31 -17.75 39.39
CA VAL A 54 -25.15 -17.06 40.38
C VAL A 54 -26.05 -18.09 41.07
N SER A 55 -26.23 -17.95 42.38
CA SER A 55 -27.12 -18.80 43.17
C SER A 55 -28.59 -18.58 42.77
N PRO A 56 -29.45 -19.62 42.73
CA PRO A 56 -30.86 -19.48 42.30
C PRO A 56 -31.71 -18.50 43.12
N LEU A 57 -31.26 -18.18 44.34
CA LEU A 57 -31.95 -17.28 45.27
C LEU A 57 -31.55 -15.80 45.09
N VAL A 58 -30.58 -15.50 44.22
CA VAL A 58 -30.01 -14.15 44.04
C VAL A 58 -30.15 -13.72 42.58
N GLN A 59 -30.44 -12.43 42.37
CA GLN A 59 -30.56 -11.86 41.03
C GLN A 59 -29.23 -11.92 40.26
N GLY A 60 -29.30 -12.24 38.98
CA GLY A 60 -28.15 -12.36 38.08
C GLY A 60 -27.31 -11.09 38.00
N LYS A 61 -26.00 -11.23 37.79
CA LYS A 61 -25.09 -10.09 37.58
C LYS A 61 -25.21 -9.57 36.15
N VAL A 62 -25.30 -8.25 36.00
CA VAL A 62 -25.32 -7.58 34.69
C VAL A 62 -23.94 -7.66 34.06
N VAL A 63 -23.85 -8.20 32.85
CA VAL A 63 -22.63 -8.21 32.03
C VAL A 63 -22.72 -7.04 31.04
N ALA A 64 -21.77 -6.09 31.12
CA ALA A 64 -21.74 -4.94 30.21
C ALA A 64 -21.61 -5.37 28.73
N GLY A 65 -22.17 -4.62 27.79
CA GLY A 65 -22.00 -4.88 26.35
C GLY A 65 -20.56 -4.66 25.86
N PRO A 66 -20.19 -5.18 24.67
CA PRO A 66 -18.92 -4.84 24.04
C PRO A 66 -18.91 -3.36 23.61
N GLY A 67 -17.76 -2.70 23.73
CA GLY A 67 -17.53 -1.37 23.20
C GLY A 67 -16.79 -1.40 21.86
N PHE A 68 -16.80 -0.28 21.15
CA PHE A 68 -16.00 -0.05 19.94
C PHE A 68 -15.18 1.24 20.13
N GLN A 69 -14.04 1.34 19.43
CA GLN A 69 -13.25 2.56 19.36
C GLN A 69 -13.28 3.10 17.93
N THR A 70 -13.70 4.35 17.76
CA THR A 70 -13.67 5.02 16.45
C THR A 70 -12.41 5.88 16.37
N SER A 71 -11.61 5.65 15.33
CA SER A 71 -10.44 6.48 14.99
C SER A 71 -10.73 7.22 13.68
N THR A 72 -10.55 8.53 13.67
CA THR A 72 -10.82 9.37 12.49
C THR A 72 -9.50 9.85 11.88
N PHE A 73 -9.40 9.82 10.55
CA PHE A 73 -8.21 10.23 9.80
C PHE A 73 -8.56 11.08 8.58
N LYS A 74 -7.79 12.14 8.34
CA LYS A 74 -7.90 12.99 7.15
C LYS A 74 -6.78 12.68 6.16
N PRO A 75 -7.07 12.00 5.02
CA PRO A 75 -6.04 11.60 4.07
C PRO A 75 -5.37 12.79 3.36
N ALA A 76 -4.13 12.58 2.93
CA ALA A 76 -3.43 13.53 2.07
C ALA A 76 -3.89 13.41 0.62
N TYR A 77 -3.83 14.52 -0.11
CA TYR A 77 -4.12 14.53 -1.54
C TYR A 77 -2.88 14.13 -2.36
N VAL A 78 -3.08 13.22 -3.31
CA VAL A 78 -2.08 12.86 -4.33
C VAL A 78 -2.50 13.52 -5.65
N LYS A 79 -1.78 14.55 -6.07
CA LYS A 79 -2.09 15.33 -7.29
C LYS A 79 -0.84 15.49 -8.14
N ASP A 80 -0.63 14.58 -9.09
CA ASP A 80 0.42 14.76 -10.10
C ASP A 80 -0.07 15.69 -11.22
N LYS A 81 0.79 16.61 -11.66
CA LYS A 81 0.54 17.51 -12.78
C LYS A 81 1.69 17.38 -13.79
N ARG A 82 1.34 17.02 -15.02
CA ARG A 82 2.27 16.93 -16.14
C ARG A 82 2.02 18.02 -17.16
N MET A 83 3.10 18.56 -17.71
CA MET A 83 3.05 19.48 -18.83
C MET A 83 3.14 18.69 -20.14
N LEU A 84 2.22 18.96 -21.08
CA LEU A 84 2.29 18.42 -22.43
C LEU A 84 3.20 19.32 -23.27
N ASP A 85 4.30 18.79 -23.79
CA ASP A 85 5.19 19.51 -24.70
C ASP A 85 4.57 19.54 -26.11
N PRO A 86 4.20 20.72 -26.65
CA PRO A 86 3.59 20.85 -27.98
C PRO A 86 4.52 20.42 -29.13
N MET A 87 5.84 20.34 -28.91
CA MET A 87 6.79 19.89 -29.93
C MET A 87 6.96 18.37 -29.97
N LYS A 88 6.49 17.65 -28.93
CA LYS A 88 6.61 16.19 -28.83
C LYS A 88 5.79 15.45 -29.91
N PRO A 89 4.56 15.86 -30.28
CA PRO A 89 3.77 15.23 -31.35
C PRO A 89 4.28 15.51 -32.77
N VAL A 90 5.12 16.55 -32.95
CA VAL A 90 5.74 16.88 -34.24
C VAL A 90 6.82 15.86 -34.59
N LYS A 91 7.47 15.29 -33.57
CA LYS A 91 8.48 14.24 -33.73
C LYS A 91 7.81 12.88 -33.92
N ARG A 92 8.50 11.99 -34.64
CA ARG A 92 8.07 10.60 -34.86
C ARG A 92 7.88 9.87 -33.52
N ALA A 93 6.79 9.12 -33.38
CA ALA A 93 6.56 8.29 -32.21
C ALA A 93 7.49 7.07 -32.19
N LEU A 94 7.74 6.51 -31.00
CA LEU A 94 8.53 5.30 -30.86
C LEU A 94 7.84 4.14 -31.61
N GLY A 95 8.58 3.44 -32.48
CA GLY A 95 8.05 2.30 -33.26
C GLY A 95 7.29 2.67 -34.54
N GLU A 96 7.15 3.95 -34.85
CA GLU A 96 6.55 4.41 -36.10
C GLU A 96 7.53 4.26 -37.28
N ALA A 97 7.01 3.91 -38.47
CA ALA A 97 7.84 3.75 -39.67
C ALA A 97 8.55 5.07 -40.05
N ILE A 98 9.73 4.96 -40.66
CA ILE A 98 10.47 6.12 -41.15
C ILE A 98 9.68 6.74 -42.32
N GLY A 99 9.22 7.98 -42.15
CA GLY A 99 8.30 8.65 -43.07
C GLY A 99 6.95 9.02 -42.45
N GLY A 100 6.63 8.42 -41.30
CA GLY A 100 5.43 8.73 -40.51
C GLY A 100 4.18 8.01 -41.03
N THR A 101 3.47 7.35 -40.13
CA THR A 101 2.17 6.70 -40.40
C THR A 101 1.04 7.33 -39.59
N MET A 102 1.35 8.06 -38.52
CA MET A 102 0.39 8.72 -37.65
C MET A 102 0.34 10.23 -37.91
N SER A 103 -0.84 10.82 -37.77
CA SER A 103 -0.99 12.29 -37.79
C SER A 103 -0.44 12.91 -36.49
N ALA A 104 -0.13 14.21 -36.53
CA ALA A 104 0.32 14.92 -35.32
C ALA A 104 -0.71 14.84 -34.18
N ALA A 105 -2.00 14.89 -34.50
CA ALA A 105 -3.08 14.75 -33.52
C ALA A 105 -3.09 13.34 -32.88
N GLN A 106 -2.93 12.28 -33.69
CA GLN A 106 -2.86 10.92 -33.16
C GLN A 106 -1.62 10.70 -32.26
N ARG A 107 -0.50 11.36 -32.58
CA ARG A 107 0.70 11.31 -31.73
C ARG A 107 0.51 12.08 -30.42
N GLU A 108 -0.24 13.18 -30.44
CA GLU A 108 -0.59 13.93 -29.24
C GLU A 108 -1.43 13.09 -28.28
N GLU A 109 -2.49 12.46 -28.80
CA GLU A 109 -3.36 11.54 -28.05
C GLU A 109 -2.57 10.37 -27.45
N ALA A 110 -1.68 9.75 -28.23
CA ALA A 110 -0.82 8.67 -27.73
C ALA A 110 0.12 9.12 -26.60
N ASN A 111 0.71 10.32 -26.73
CA ASN A 111 1.56 10.89 -25.69
C ASN A 111 0.77 11.20 -24.40
N LEU A 112 -0.47 11.68 -24.55
CA LEU A 112 -1.37 11.91 -23.41
C LEU A 112 -1.69 10.60 -22.69
N ALA A 113 -2.06 9.55 -23.44
CA ALA A 113 -2.36 8.24 -22.87
C ALA A 113 -1.18 7.66 -22.08
N ILE A 114 0.05 7.75 -22.63
CA ILE A 114 1.27 7.31 -21.94
C ILE A 114 1.50 8.07 -20.64
N ASN A 115 1.26 9.39 -20.64
CA ASN A 115 1.39 10.20 -19.43
C ASN A 115 0.35 9.81 -18.37
N MET A 116 -0.90 9.58 -18.77
CA MET A 116 -1.97 9.15 -17.87
C MET A 116 -1.70 7.75 -17.28
N GLU A 117 -1.21 6.83 -18.10
CA GLU A 117 -0.85 5.48 -17.64
C GLU A 117 0.26 5.56 -16.59
N ASP A 118 1.32 6.33 -16.85
CA ASP A 118 2.42 6.48 -15.90
C ASP A 118 1.96 7.19 -14.61
N GLN A 119 0.99 8.12 -14.68
CA GLN A 119 0.34 8.68 -13.48
C GLN A 119 -0.34 7.63 -12.62
N ILE A 120 -1.11 6.73 -13.24
CA ILE A 120 -1.76 5.62 -12.54
C ILE A 120 -0.72 4.70 -11.93
N GLN A 121 0.34 4.37 -12.67
CA GLN A 121 1.40 3.49 -12.15
C GLN A 121 2.15 4.11 -10.96
N MET A 122 2.42 5.43 -10.98
CA MET A 122 3.01 6.12 -9.83
C MET A 122 2.08 6.09 -8.61
N LEU A 123 0.78 6.24 -8.82
CA LEU A 123 -0.21 6.15 -7.75
C LEU A 123 -0.24 4.75 -7.13
N VAL A 124 -0.23 3.69 -7.94
CA VAL A 124 -0.16 2.30 -7.46
C VAL A 124 1.12 2.06 -6.64
N ARG A 125 2.29 2.55 -7.10
CA ARG A 125 3.55 2.44 -6.35
C ARG A 125 3.49 3.14 -4.99
N ARG A 126 2.80 4.28 -4.92
CA ARG A 126 2.58 5.00 -3.65
C ARG A 126 1.69 4.22 -2.71
N GLN A 127 0.60 3.64 -3.21
CA GLN A 127 -0.30 2.82 -2.40
C GLN A 127 0.41 1.55 -1.90
N GLU A 128 1.20 0.90 -2.75
CA GLU A 128 2.03 -0.25 -2.36
C GLU A 128 3.03 0.10 -1.26
N HIS A 129 3.71 1.25 -1.37
CA HIS A 129 4.61 1.72 -0.29
C HIS A 129 3.85 1.93 1.03
N MET A 130 2.67 2.56 0.98
CA MET A 130 1.85 2.77 2.17
C MET A 130 1.37 1.44 2.77
N ALA A 131 1.00 0.47 1.93
CA ALA A 131 0.64 -0.88 2.34
C ALA A 131 1.81 -1.60 3.04
N ILE A 132 3.03 -1.44 2.52
CA ILE A 132 4.25 -1.99 3.11
C ILE A 132 4.50 -1.38 4.49
N ASP A 133 4.45 -0.05 4.63
CA ASP A 133 4.65 0.63 5.92
C ASP A 133 3.60 0.18 6.95
N ALA A 134 2.34 0.07 6.52
CA ALA A 134 1.25 -0.40 7.36
C ALA A 134 1.47 -1.85 7.85
N LEU A 135 1.98 -2.74 7.01
CA LEU A 135 2.25 -4.14 7.36
C LEU A 135 3.51 -4.29 8.24
N LEU A 136 4.59 -3.58 7.89
CA LEU A 136 5.90 -3.70 8.56
C LEU A 136 5.94 -3.02 9.90
N ASP A 137 5.40 -1.80 10.02
CA ASP A 137 5.50 -0.98 11.23
C ASP A 137 4.17 -0.86 11.98
N GLY A 138 3.05 -1.20 11.33
CA GLY A 138 1.73 -0.90 11.89
C GLY A 138 1.42 0.60 11.89
N ILE A 139 2.28 1.40 11.26
CA ILE A 139 2.19 2.86 11.20
C ILE A 139 2.58 3.29 9.78
N THR A 140 1.77 4.13 9.15
CA THR A 140 2.11 4.77 7.87
C THR A 140 2.27 6.27 8.07
N VAL A 141 3.44 6.81 7.72
CA VAL A 141 3.68 8.26 7.81
C VAL A 141 3.44 8.89 6.45
N VAL A 142 2.37 9.68 6.36
CA VAL A 142 2.03 10.42 5.15
C VAL A 142 2.66 11.80 5.22
N SER A 143 3.61 12.07 4.33
CA SER A 143 4.33 13.34 4.25
C SER A 143 4.46 13.81 2.80
N GLY A 144 4.62 15.12 2.60
CA GLY A 144 4.82 15.70 1.29
C GLY A 144 5.16 17.18 1.34
N GLU A 145 5.58 17.74 0.20
CA GLU A 145 5.82 19.18 0.09
C GLU A 145 4.51 19.95 0.33
N GLY A 146 4.51 20.87 1.30
CA GLY A 146 3.31 21.60 1.71
C GLY A 146 2.29 20.79 2.53
N TYR A 147 2.64 19.56 2.94
CA TYR A 147 1.81 18.73 3.82
C TYR A 147 2.65 18.25 5.01
N ALA A 148 2.34 18.76 6.20
CA ALA A 148 3.03 18.36 7.42
C ALA A 148 2.91 16.82 7.63
N PRO A 149 3.96 16.15 8.13
CA PRO A 149 3.94 14.70 8.31
C PRO A 149 2.83 14.30 9.29
N VAL A 150 1.95 13.41 8.87
CA VAL A 150 0.90 12.82 9.71
C VAL A 150 1.12 11.33 9.79
N SER A 151 1.29 10.82 11.01
CA SER A 151 1.40 9.38 11.28
C SER A 151 0.02 8.78 11.48
N VAL A 152 -0.32 7.78 10.67
CA VAL A 152 -1.50 6.92 10.86
C VAL A 152 -1.05 5.68 11.60
N ASN A 153 -1.51 5.50 12.84
CA ASN A 153 -1.19 4.33 13.65
C ASN A 153 -2.38 3.37 13.68
N PHE A 154 -2.18 2.12 13.27
CA PHE A 154 -3.21 1.08 13.22
C PHE A 154 -3.35 0.31 14.54
N GLY A 155 -2.64 0.72 15.59
CA GLY A 155 -2.76 0.14 16.93
C GLY A 155 -2.13 -1.24 17.07
N ARG A 156 -1.09 -1.54 16.28
CA ARG A 156 -0.35 -2.79 16.43
C ARG A 156 0.29 -2.86 17.82
N HIS A 157 0.16 -4.01 18.49
CA HIS A 157 0.76 -4.22 19.79
C HIS A 157 2.28 -4.13 19.72
N ALA A 158 2.91 -3.48 20.71
CA ALA A 158 4.35 -3.19 20.72
C ALA A 158 5.20 -4.47 20.62
N ASP A 159 4.77 -5.55 21.29
CA ASP A 159 5.48 -6.84 21.32
C ASP A 159 5.59 -7.53 19.95
N LEU A 160 4.79 -7.12 18.97
CA LEU A 160 4.87 -7.64 17.60
C LEU A 160 5.96 -6.96 16.77
N SER A 161 6.60 -5.91 17.30
CA SER A 161 7.73 -5.23 16.66
C SER A 161 9.03 -5.72 17.30
N VAL A 162 9.54 -6.86 16.82
CA VAL A 162 10.71 -7.53 17.40
C VAL A 162 12.00 -7.01 16.78
N ALA A 163 12.90 -6.48 17.61
CA ALA A 163 14.25 -6.11 17.21
C ALA A 163 15.27 -7.10 17.80
N LEU A 164 16.03 -7.79 16.94
CA LEU A 164 17.12 -8.67 17.35
C LEU A 164 18.35 -7.84 17.72
N LEU A 165 18.66 -7.76 19.00
CA LEU A 165 19.75 -6.93 19.53
C LEU A 165 21.01 -7.76 19.83
N THR A 166 22.17 -7.14 19.60
CA THR A 166 23.51 -7.63 20.00
C THR A 166 23.73 -9.13 19.77
N THR A 167 23.64 -9.95 20.82
CA THR A 167 23.96 -11.39 20.81
C THR A 167 22.81 -12.29 20.32
N ALA A 168 21.62 -11.73 20.09
CA ALA A 168 20.46 -12.44 19.56
C ALA A 168 20.32 -12.30 18.03
N ARG A 169 21.33 -11.77 17.35
CA ARG A 169 21.31 -11.58 15.89
C ARG A 169 21.58 -12.88 15.16
N TRP A 170 20.96 -13.03 14.00
CA TRP A 170 21.29 -14.13 13.10
C TRP A 170 22.76 -14.10 12.71
N GLY A 171 23.44 -15.24 12.85
CA GLY A 171 24.88 -15.37 12.64
C GLY A 171 25.71 -15.34 13.92
N GLU A 172 25.12 -15.01 15.07
CA GLU A 172 25.76 -15.15 16.38
C GLU A 172 25.67 -16.60 16.89
N SER A 173 26.65 -17.01 17.70
CA SER A 173 26.71 -18.37 18.24
C SER A 173 25.53 -18.66 19.17
N GLY A 174 24.79 -19.72 18.89
CA GLY A 174 23.63 -20.15 19.68
C GLY A 174 22.29 -19.51 19.28
N VAL A 175 22.26 -18.73 18.19
CA VAL A 175 21.02 -18.18 17.62
C VAL A 175 20.54 -19.04 16.47
N SER A 176 19.30 -19.54 16.55
CA SER A 176 18.62 -20.29 15.49
C SER A 176 17.63 -19.37 14.77
N PRO A 177 17.87 -19.01 13.49
CA PRO A 177 16.91 -18.23 12.72
C PRO A 177 15.53 -18.90 12.59
N ALA A 178 15.48 -20.24 12.61
CA ALA A 178 14.22 -20.97 12.49
C ALA A 178 13.34 -20.77 13.73
N ASP A 179 13.93 -20.85 14.92
CA ASP A 179 13.22 -20.69 16.20
C ASP A 179 12.64 -19.27 16.33
N ASP A 180 13.39 -18.26 15.89
CA ASP A 180 12.92 -16.87 15.85
C ASP A 180 11.69 -16.72 14.95
N VAL A 181 11.71 -17.32 13.75
CA VAL A 181 10.60 -17.27 12.79
C VAL A 181 9.38 -18.04 13.30
N GLU A 182 9.57 -19.20 13.93
CA GLU A 182 8.47 -20.01 14.49
C GLU A 182 7.83 -19.36 15.72
N SER A 183 8.57 -18.56 16.48
CA SER A 183 8.03 -17.85 17.64
C SER A 183 7.02 -16.75 17.26
N GLY A 184 7.17 -16.13 16.07
CA GLY A 184 6.32 -15.03 15.61
C GLY A 184 4.82 -15.36 15.53
N PRO A 185 4.40 -16.47 14.88
CA PRO A 185 3.02 -16.93 14.89
C PRO A 185 2.45 -17.16 16.29
N SER A 186 3.26 -17.64 17.24
CA SER A 186 2.83 -17.89 18.60
C SER A 186 2.60 -16.58 19.39
N SER A 187 3.42 -15.56 19.16
CA SER A 187 3.26 -14.24 19.77
C SER A 187 2.07 -13.47 19.17
N LEU A 188 1.78 -13.66 17.88
CA LEU A 188 0.55 -13.17 17.26
C LEU A 188 -0.70 -13.80 17.90
N ALA A 189 -0.67 -15.11 18.16
CA ALA A 189 -1.79 -15.83 18.78
C ALA A 189 -2.04 -15.39 20.23
N SER A 190 -0.99 -15.11 21.01
CA SER A 190 -1.13 -14.63 22.38
C SER A 190 -1.58 -13.17 22.46
N THR A 191 -1.12 -12.34 21.53
CA THR A 191 -1.41 -10.89 21.50
C THR A 191 -2.77 -10.57 20.88
N ALA A 192 -3.33 -11.49 20.10
CA ALA A 192 -4.73 -11.44 19.68
C ALA A 192 -5.72 -11.53 20.87
N ALA A 193 -5.24 -11.85 22.08
CA ALA A 193 -5.96 -11.60 23.31
C ALA A 193 -5.62 -10.18 23.81
N PRO A 194 -6.59 -9.24 23.84
CA PRO A 194 -6.33 -7.90 24.38
C PRO A 194 -6.01 -7.96 25.88
N PRO A 195 -5.28 -6.98 26.45
CA PRO A 195 -5.05 -6.88 27.90
C PRO A 195 -6.37 -6.81 28.69
#